data_AF-A0A6J0BNP2-F1
#
_entry.id   AF-A0A6J0BNP2-F1
#
_cell.length_a   1.000
_cell.length_b   1.000
_cell.length_c   1.000
_cell.angle_alpha   90.00
_cell.angle_beta   90.00
_cell.angle_gamma   90.00
#
_symmetry.space_group_name_H-M   'P 1'
#
loop_
_entity.id
_entity.type
_entity.pdbx_description
1 polymer ?
#
loop_
_entity_poly.entity_id
_entity_poly.type
_entity_poly.pdbx_seq_one_letter_code
_entity_poly.pdbx_strand_id
1 'polypeptide(L)'
;MKCTWRILQGQYQELDITFYSCVTHILDLLIKDTMFQPSIDKLATNGTAIVKEIKDKHIVSATFAEIQQQDQNNISTTLKLPVKTRLGSLLFCVESLLENKHNLQALAISQNADRHFNALIKNIILGEEF
;
A
#
# COMPACT_ATOMS: atom_id res chain seq x y z
N MET A 1 -6.71 -15.17 16.69
CA MET A 1 -8.01 -15.75 17.12
C MET A 1 -7.90 -17.05 17.92
N LYS A 2 -6.86 -17.87 17.77
CA LYS A 2 -6.73 -19.17 18.47
C LYS A 2 -6.83 -19.09 20.01
N CYS A 3 -6.28 -18.04 20.65
CA CYS A 3 -6.37 -17.88 22.11
C CYS A 3 -7.77 -17.47 22.56
N THR A 4 -8.41 -16.56 21.84
CA THR A 4 -9.79 -16.10 22.13
C THR A 4 -10.77 -17.26 22.05
N TRP A 5 -10.64 -18.14 21.04
CA TRP A 5 -11.49 -19.33 20.96
C TRP A 5 -11.29 -20.30 22.10
N ARG A 6 -10.05 -20.50 22.56
CA ARG A 6 -9.79 -21.34 23.74
C ARG A 6 -10.51 -20.81 24.98
N ILE A 7 -10.55 -19.50 25.16
CA ILE A 7 -11.28 -18.86 26.26
C ILE A 7 -12.78 -19.06 26.08
N LEU A 8 -13.32 -18.75 24.90
CA LEU A 8 -14.76 -18.85 24.63
C LEU A 8 -15.27 -20.30 24.72
N GLN A 9 -14.51 -21.25 24.20
CA GLN A 9 -14.87 -22.67 24.25
C GLN A 9 -14.88 -23.21 25.69
N GLY A 10 -13.99 -22.72 26.56
CA GLY A 10 -14.04 -23.03 27.99
C GLY A 10 -15.21 -22.36 28.72
N GLN A 11 -15.53 -21.10 28.37
CA GLN A 11 -16.64 -20.37 28.99
C GLN A 11 -18.03 -20.89 28.61
N TYR A 12 -18.18 -21.46 27.42
CA TYR A 12 -19.45 -21.92 26.87
C TYR A 12 -19.46 -23.42 26.60
N GLN A 13 -18.66 -24.21 27.32
CA GLN A 13 -18.52 -25.66 27.11
C GLN A 13 -19.85 -26.43 27.28
N GLU A 14 -20.75 -25.88 28.10
CA GLU A 14 -22.09 -26.43 28.36
C GLU A 14 -23.11 -26.14 27.23
N LEU A 15 -22.76 -25.25 26.29
CA LEU A 15 -23.60 -24.89 25.15
C LEU A 15 -23.03 -25.55 23.88
N ASP A 16 -23.91 -26.02 23.00
CA ASP A 16 -23.51 -26.59 21.70
C ASP A 16 -23.15 -25.50 20.69
N ILE A 17 -22.10 -24.73 21.01
CA ILE A 17 -21.60 -23.62 20.20
C ILE A 17 -20.22 -23.99 19.66
N THR A 18 -20.12 -24.11 18.33
CA THR A 18 -18.84 -24.36 17.65
C THR A 18 -18.22 -23.05 17.19
N PHE A 19 -16.97 -22.81 17.59
CA PHE A 19 -16.18 -21.65 17.17
C PHE A 19 -15.26 -22.03 16.01
N TYR A 20 -15.41 -21.38 14.86
CA TYR A 20 -14.59 -21.61 13.66
C TYR A 20 -14.02 -20.30 13.11
N SER A 21 -12.96 -20.41 12.30
CA SER A 21 -12.41 -19.26 11.58
C SER A 21 -13.28 -18.95 10.39
N CYS A 22 -13.49 -17.66 10.14
CA CYS A 22 -14.10 -17.24 8.90
C CYS A 22 -13.17 -17.63 7.73
N VAL A 23 -13.77 -17.98 6.60
CA VAL A 23 -13.07 -18.28 5.35
C VAL A 23 -12.12 -17.14 4.96
N THR A 24 -12.54 -15.89 5.20
CA THR A 24 -11.72 -14.70 4.94
C THR A 24 -10.43 -14.66 5.76
N HIS A 25 -10.43 -15.18 7.00
CA HIS A 25 -9.21 -15.26 7.81
C HIS A 25 -8.27 -16.35 7.30
N ILE A 26 -8.80 -17.49 6.86
CA ILE A 26 -8.00 -18.55 6.25
C ILE A 26 -7.36 -18.03 4.95
N LEU A 27 -8.12 -17.31 4.13
CA LEU A 27 -7.62 -16.68 2.92
C LEU A 27 -6.53 -15.63 3.22
N ASP A 28 -6.70 -14.81 4.26
CA ASP A 28 -5.69 -13.86 4.71
C ASP A 28 -4.39 -14.53 5.15
N LEU A 29 -4.47 -15.67 5.85
CA LEU A 29 -3.29 -16.47 6.20
C LEU A 29 -2.61 -17.06 4.96
N LEU A 30 -3.38 -17.64 4.04
CA LEU A 30 -2.84 -18.19 2.78
C LEU A 30 -2.16 -17.10 1.94
N ILE A 31 -2.78 -15.93 1.81
CA ILE A 31 -2.17 -14.80 1.10
C ILE A 31 -0.91 -14.35 1.82
N LYS A 32 -0.91 -14.22 3.15
CA LYS A 32 0.32 -13.87 3.88
C LYS A 32 1.45 -14.86 3.62
N ASP A 33 1.14 -16.15 3.58
CA ASP A 33 2.11 -17.21 3.29
C ASP A 33 2.66 -17.11 1.85
N THR A 34 1.82 -16.80 0.85
CA THR A 34 2.29 -16.61 -0.53
C THR A 34 3.06 -15.29 -0.72
N MET A 35 2.77 -14.28 0.09
CA MET A 35 3.42 -12.97 0.04
C MET A 35 4.83 -12.96 0.64
N PHE A 36 5.31 -14.07 1.23
CA PHE A 36 6.70 -14.23 1.71
C PHE A 36 7.77 -14.33 0.60
N GLN A 37 7.43 -13.99 -0.64
CA GLN A 37 8.41 -13.88 -1.70
C GLN A 37 9.22 -12.58 -1.55
N PRO A 38 10.57 -12.63 -1.63
CA PRO A 38 11.42 -11.44 -1.52
C PRO A 38 11.07 -10.30 -2.49
N SER A 39 10.58 -10.66 -3.69
CA SER A 39 10.13 -9.70 -4.70
C SER A 39 8.91 -8.90 -4.23
N ILE A 40 7.96 -9.55 -3.57
CA ILE A 40 6.74 -8.93 -3.04
C ILE A 40 7.07 -8.03 -1.85
N ASP A 41 7.99 -8.46 -0.98
CA ASP A 41 8.44 -7.64 0.15
C ASP A 41 9.18 -6.37 -0.33
N LYS A 42 10.01 -6.50 -1.37
CA LYS A 42 10.64 -5.36 -2.05
C LYS A 42 9.59 -4.42 -2.65
N LEU A 43 8.57 -4.96 -3.33
CA LEU A 43 7.46 -4.17 -3.88
C LEU A 43 6.71 -3.43 -2.77
N ALA A 44 6.41 -4.10 -1.66
CA ALA A 44 5.73 -3.50 -0.51
C ALA A 44 6.54 -2.37 0.12
N THR A 45 7.84 -2.59 0.28
CA THR A 45 8.78 -1.61 0.84
C THR A 45 8.89 -0.39 -0.08
N ASN A 46 9.12 -0.59 -1.37
CA ASN A 46 9.23 0.48 -2.36
C ASN A 46 7.93 1.28 -2.47
N GLY A 47 6.79 0.60 -2.62
CA GLY A 47 5.49 1.26 -2.70
C GLY A 47 5.18 2.10 -1.46
N THR A 48 5.45 1.55 -0.26
CA THR A 48 5.31 2.30 0.99
C THR A 48 6.21 3.53 1.03
N ALA A 49 7.47 3.38 0.61
CA ALA A 49 8.44 4.46 0.62
C ALA A 49 8.05 5.59 -0.34
N ILE A 50 7.59 5.27 -1.55
CA ILE A 50 7.08 6.26 -2.52
C ILE A 50 5.89 7.03 -1.94
N VAL A 51 4.89 6.31 -1.42
CA VAL A 51 3.67 6.96 -0.90
C VAL A 51 4.01 7.86 0.29
N LYS A 52 4.89 7.43 1.19
CA LYS A 52 5.35 8.26 2.33
C LYS A 52 6.15 9.47 1.89
N GLU A 53 7.09 9.29 0.97
CA GLU A 53 7.92 10.38 0.45
C GLU A 53 7.06 11.53 -0.10
N ILE A 54 5.96 11.20 -0.76
CA ILE A 54 5.04 12.19 -1.32
C ILE A 54 4.13 12.78 -0.24
N LYS A 55 3.50 11.94 0.60
CA LYS A 55 2.52 12.40 1.59
C LYS A 55 3.12 13.15 2.78
N ASP A 56 4.30 12.74 3.23
CA ASP A 56 4.92 13.29 4.43
C ASP A 56 5.60 14.65 4.14
N LYS A 57 5.87 14.96 2.86
CA LYS A 57 6.53 16.19 2.42
C LYS A 57 5.53 17.11 1.75
N HIS A 58 5.11 18.15 2.47
CA HIS A 58 4.06 19.09 2.02
C HIS A 58 4.32 19.68 0.62
N ILE A 59 5.57 20.09 0.33
CA ILE A 59 5.93 20.65 -0.99
C ILE A 59 5.72 19.60 -2.09
N VAL A 60 6.22 18.38 -1.87
CA VAL A 60 6.10 17.27 -2.84
C VAL A 60 4.63 16.89 -3.04
N SER A 61 3.85 16.80 -1.96
CA SER A 61 2.41 16.52 -2.02
C SER A 61 1.65 17.60 -2.78
N ALA A 62 1.98 18.88 -2.59
CA ALA A 62 1.33 19.98 -3.27
C ALA A 62 1.65 19.98 -4.77
N THR A 63 2.93 19.82 -5.14
CA THR A 63 3.33 19.69 -6.54
C THR A 63 2.69 18.47 -7.21
N PHE A 64 2.57 17.35 -6.49
CA PHE A 64 1.86 16.18 -7.00
C PHE A 64 0.38 16.47 -7.29
N ALA A 65 -0.32 17.16 -6.38
CA ALA A 65 -1.71 17.54 -6.59
C ALA A 65 -1.90 18.50 -7.77
N GLU A 66 -0.97 19.46 -7.97
CA GLU A 66 -0.97 20.34 -9.14
C GLU A 66 -0.81 19.55 -10.44
N ILE A 67 0.11 18.57 -10.47
CA ILE A 67 0.32 17.70 -11.63
C ILE A 67 -0.94 16.88 -11.93
N GLN A 68 -1.59 16.31 -10.91
CA GLN A 68 -2.84 15.57 -11.08
C GLN A 68 -3.96 16.45 -11.65
N GLN A 69 -4.05 17.72 -11.25
CA GLN A 69 -5.05 18.66 -11.78
C GLN A 69 -4.80 19.07 -13.24
N GLN A 70 -3.54 19.04 -13.67
CA GLN A 70 -3.15 19.36 -15.05
C GLN A 70 -3.21 18.15 -15.99
N ASP A 71 -3.40 16.95 -15.44
CA ASP A 71 -3.52 15.71 -16.22
C ASP A 71 -4.83 15.72 -17.02
N GLN A 72 -4.72 15.58 -18.34
CA GLN A 72 -5.85 15.55 -19.27
C GLN A 72 -6.79 14.36 -19.01
N ASN A 73 -6.27 13.30 -18.39
CA ASN A 73 -7.05 12.12 -18.02
C ASN A 73 -7.88 12.31 -16.74
N ASN A 74 -7.74 13.47 -16.07
CA ASN A 74 -8.48 13.81 -14.85
C ASN A 74 -8.32 12.74 -13.74
N ILE A 75 -7.12 12.16 -13.65
CA ILE A 75 -6.79 11.12 -12.68
C ILE A 75 -6.76 11.76 -11.29
N SER A 76 -7.80 11.50 -10.50
CA SER A 76 -7.95 11.98 -9.13
C SER A 76 -7.68 10.90 -8.07
N THR A 77 -7.18 9.73 -8.49
CA THR A 77 -6.86 8.65 -7.56
C THR A 77 -5.79 9.11 -6.57
N THR A 78 -6.13 9.14 -5.29
CA THR A 78 -5.18 9.41 -4.23
C THR A 78 -4.28 8.20 -4.00
N LEU A 79 -2.98 8.44 -3.76
CA LEU A 79 -2.05 7.40 -3.35
C LEU A 79 -2.51 6.72 -2.05
N LYS A 80 -2.48 5.38 -2.01
CA LYS A 80 -2.97 4.60 -0.86
C LYS A 80 -1.79 3.99 -0.10
N LEU A 81 -1.69 4.27 1.19
CA LEU A 81 -0.66 3.66 2.04
C LEU A 81 -1.11 2.25 2.44
N PRO A 82 -0.27 1.22 2.27
CA PRO A 82 -0.64 -0.13 2.66
C PRO A 82 -0.65 -0.26 4.19
N VAL A 83 -1.55 -1.09 4.71
CA VAL A 83 -1.74 -1.31 6.15
C VAL A 83 -1.66 -2.80 6.45
N LYS A 84 -0.77 -3.18 7.37
CA LYS A 84 -0.47 -4.59 7.71
C LYS A 84 -1.71 -5.41 8.10
N THR A 85 -2.74 -4.77 8.65
CA THR A 85 -3.93 -5.43 9.21
C THR A 85 -5.07 -5.61 8.20
N ARG A 86 -5.05 -4.93 7.04
CA ARG A 86 -6.14 -4.98 6.07
C ARG A 86 -5.73 -5.77 4.83
N LEU A 87 -6.45 -6.86 4.57
CA LEU A 87 -6.28 -7.70 3.39
C LEU A 87 -6.43 -6.86 2.11
N GLY A 88 -5.52 -7.04 1.16
CA GLY A 88 -5.53 -6.32 -0.11
C GLY A 88 -5.04 -4.85 -0.03
N SER A 89 -4.63 -4.35 1.13
CA SER A 89 -4.14 -2.97 1.24
C SER A 89 -2.88 -2.69 0.40
N LEU A 90 -2.01 -3.69 0.24
CA LEU A 90 -0.86 -3.61 -0.65
C LEU A 90 -1.27 -3.60 -2.12
N LEU A 91 -2.27 -4.40 -2.50
CA LEU A 91 -2.81 -4.36 -3.86
C LEU A 91 -3.34 -2.96 -4.19
N PHE A 92 -4.15 -2.38 -3.31
CA PHE A 92 -4.68 -1.02 -3.49
C PHE A 92 -3.57 0.04 -3.54
N CYS A 93 -2.48 -0.14 -2.79
CA CYS A 93 -1.29 0.72 -2.88
C CYS A 93 -0.70 0.63 -4.28
N VAL A 94 -0.42 -0.57 -4.77
CA VAL A 94 0.20 -0.82 -6.08
C VAL A 94 -0.70 -0.30 -7.21
N GLU A 95 -2.00 -0.58 -7.16
CA GLU A 95 -2.98 -0.04 -8.12
C GLU A 95 -2.96 1.49 -8.14
N SER A 96 -2.97 2.14 -6.96
CA SER A 96 -2.91 3.60 -6.90
C SER A 96 -1.61 4.19 -7.44
N LEU A 97 -0.49 3.45 -7.34
CA LEU A 97 0.79 3.85 -7.92
C LEU A 97 0.78 3.69 -9.44
N LEU A 98 0.21 2.60 -9.96
CA LEU A 98 0.08 2.35 -11.39
C LEU A 98 -0.82 3.37 -12.07
N GLU A 99 -1.98 3.66 -11.47
CA GLU A 99 -2.90 4.68 -11.97
C GLU A 99 -2.26 6.07 -12.01
N ASN A 100 -1.31 6.35 -11.10
CA ASN A 100 -0.58 7.62 -11.05
C ASN A 100 0.81 7.57 -11.69
N LYS A 101 1.16 6.50 -12.42
CA LYS A 101 2.52 6.28 -12.92
C LYS A 101 3.10 7.49 -13.65
N HIS A 102 2.35 8.04 -14.61
CA HIS A 102 2.78 9.21 -15.38
C HIS A 102 2.93 10.46 -14.51
N ASN A 103 2.00 10.69 -13.59
CA ASN A 103 2.02 11.83 -12.67
C ASN A 103 3.20 11.74 -11.70
N LEU A 104 3.55 10.53 -11.25
CA LEU A 104 4.72 10.26 -10.41
C LEU A 104 6.03 10.50 -11.17
N GLN A 105 6.12 10.08 -12.44
CA GLN A 105 7.28 10.34 -13.29
C GLN A 105 7.44 11.83 -13.59
N ALA A 106 6.34 12.56 -13.85
CA ALA A 106 6.36 14.01 -14.00
C ALA A 106 6.81 14.72 -12.72
N LEU A 107 6.32 14.28 -11.56
CA LEU A 107 6.73 14.80 -10.25
C LEU A 107 8.23 14.61 -10.03
N ALA A 108 8.76 13.44 -10.35
CA ALA A 108 10.17 13.11 -10.20
C ALA A 108 11.10 14.02 -11.03
N ILE A 109 10.62 14.57 -12.16
CA ILE A 109 11.39 15.47 -13.04
C ILE A 109 11.12 16.95 -12.73
N SER A 110 10.08 17.26 -11.94
CA SER A 110 9.69 18.64 -11.63
C SER A 110 10.77 19.38 -10.81
N GLN A 111 11.11 20.59 -11.25
CA GLN A 111 12.14 21.42 -10.58
C GLN A 111 11.74 21.83 -9.15
N ASN A 112 10.43 21.98 -8.91
CA ASN A 112 9.88 22.38 -7.60
C ASN A 112 10.02 21.26 -6.56
N ALA A 113 9.88 19.99 -6.97
CA ALA A 113 10.04 18.86 -6.07
C ALA A 113 11.49 18.40 -5.93
N ASP A 114 12.35 18.65 -6.94
CA ASP A 114 13.69 18.07 -7.05
C ASP A 114 14.59 18.25 -5.80
N ARG A 115 14.51 19.41 -5.14
CA ARG A 115 15.30 19.69 -3.92
C ARG A 115 14.80 19.00 -2.67
N HIS A 116 13.54 18.55 -2.67
CA HIS A 116 12.87 17.96 -1.52
C HIS A 116 12.61 16.46 -1.71
N PHE A 117 12.78 15.95 -2.93
CA PHE A 117 12.53 14.57 -3.30
C PHE A 117 13.77 13.68 -3.05
N ASN A 118 13.57 12.54 -2.40
CA ASN A 118 14.64 11.60 -2.11
C ASN A 118 15.17 10.97 -3.42
N ALA A 119 16.48 11.10 -3.66
CA ALA A 119 17.13 10.60 -4.88
C ALA A 119 16.96 9.09 -5.10
N LEU A 120 16.92 8.28 -4.04
CA LEU A 120 16.69 6.82 -4.16
C LEU A 120 15.27 6.53 -4.64
N ILE A 121 14.28 7.23 -4.09
CA ILE A 121 12.88 7.09 -4.48
C ILE A 121 12.66 7.60 -5.92
N LYS A 122 13.35 8.69 -6.29
CA LYS A 122 13.37 9.22 -7.65
C LYS A 122 13.86 8.19 -8.66
N ASN A 123 14.96 7.51 -8.35
CA ASN A 123 15.51 6.46 -9.20
C ASN A 123 14.58 5.25 -9.32
N ILE A 124 13.84 4.91 -8.26
CA ILE A 124 12.83 3.85 -8.32
C ILE A 124 11.71 4.23 -9.29
N ILE A 125 11.19 5.46 -9.23
CA ILE A 125 10.07 5.92 -10.08
C ILE A 125 10.48 6.06 -11.56
N LEU A 126 11.74 6.45 -11.82
CA LEU A 126 12.26 6.63 -13.17
C LEU A 126 12.87 5.34 -13.76
N GLY A 127 12.95 4.26 -13.00
CA GLY A 127 13.47 2.98 -13.46
C GLY A 127 12.56 2.31 -14.49
N GLU A 128 13.14 1.51 -15.38
CA GLU A 128 12.38 0.75 -16.40
C GLU A 128 11.41 -0.26 -15.79
N GLU A 129 11.72 -0.76 -14.59
CA GLU A 129 10.91 -1.75 -13.87
C GLU A 129 9.74 -1.14 -13.06
N PHE A 130 9.54 0.18 -13.13
CA PHE A 130 8.46 0.88 -12.42
C PHE A 130 7.11 0.81 -13.16
#